data_AF-A0A2V7K254-F1
#
_entry.id   AF-A0A2V7K254-F1
#
_cell.length_a   1.000
_cell.length_b   1.000
_cell.length_c   1.000
_cell.angle_alpha   90.00
_cell.angle_beta   90.00
_cell.angle_gamma   90.00
#
_symmetry.space_group_name_H-M   'P 1'
#
loop_
_entity.id
_entity.type
_entity.pdbx_description
1 polymer ?
#
loop_
_entity_poly.entity_id
_entity_poly.type
_entity_poly.pdbx_seq_one_letter_code
_entity_poly.pdbx_strand_id
1 'polypeptide(L)'
;MREQNDHATRALQALVQERRGFMLEAAAGAVAVYRQDAFASGTVSRIGAWLTPTYRLRQPQLDVLLVGRFIRDVAAARSLYDVGGRFVYSNRGLSISGEYVRRSGSSAADKTHRASANLEYRWAEGKYLTATFGRNFDNAGGRTLIALVGVDLGFGKVPVLSLAR
;
A
#
# COMPACT_ATOMS: atom_id res chain seq x y z
N MET A 1 -14.03 -4.00 37.99
CA MET A 1 -14.32 -4.50 36.62
C MET A 1 -13.98 -3.51 35.50
N ARG A 2 -14.17 -2.18 35.65
CA ARG A 2 -13.82 -1.19 34.61
C ARG A 2 -12.30 -0.99 34.41
N GLU A 3 -11.51 -0.99 35.49
CA GLU A 3 -10.05 -0.75 35.43
C GLU A 3 -9.26 -1.87 34.71
N GLN A 4 -9.67 -3.14 34.84
CA GLN A 4 -9.03 -4.25 34.12
C GLN A 4 -9.23 -4.15 32.60
N ASN A 5 -10.38 -3.63 32.15
CA ASN A 5 -10.67 -3.44 30.72
C ASN A 5 -9.83 -2.30 30.11
N ASP A 6 -9.55 -1.25 30.87
CA ASP A 6 -8.71 -0.13 30.42
C ASP A 6 -7.24 -0.53 30.26
N HIS A 7 -6.72 -1.38 31.15
CA HIS A 7 -5.36 -1.93 31.03
C HIS A 7 -5.24 -2.89 29.84
N ALA A 8 -6.23 -3.77 29.65
CA ALA A 8 -6.27 -4.67 28.51
C ALA A 8 -6.37 -3.90 27.18
N THR A 9 -7.16 -2.84 27.14
CA THR A 9 -7.34 -2.00 25.94
C THR A 9 -6.08 -1.21 25.62
N ARG A 10 -5.39 -0.65 26.62
CA ARG A 10 -4.08 0.01 26.42
C ARG A 10 -2.99 -0.97 26.00
N ALA A 11 -2.98 -2.19 26.55
CA ALA A 11 -2.05 -3.24 26.14
C ALA A 11 -2.31 -3.71 24.70
N LEU A 12 -3.59 -3.88 24.32
CA LEU A 12 -3.99 -4.20 22.95
C LEU A 12 -3.68 -3.06 21.98
N GLN A 13 -3.93 -1.81 22.37
CA GLN A 13 -3.56 -0.64 21.57
C GLN A 13 -2.04 -0.50 21.40
N ALA A 14 -1.25 -0.80 22.44
CA ALA A 14 0.21 -0.84 22.35
C ALA A 14 0.71 -1.96 21.42
N LEU A 15 0.08 -3.15 21.47
CA LEU A 15 0.38 -4.27 20.58
C LEU A 15 0.00 -4.00 19.11
N VAL A 16 -1.08 -3.24 18.88
CA VAL A 16 -1.54 -2.83 17.54
C VAL A 16 -0.70 -1.66 16.99
N GLN A 17 -0.25 -0.71 17.83
CA GLN A 17 0.58 0.43 17.41
C GLN A 17 2.06 0.10 17.21
N GLU A 18 2.59 -0.99 17.78
CA GLU A 18 4.03 -1.30 17.72
C GLU A 18 4.38 -2.60 16.97
N ARG A 19 3.74 -2.89 15.83
CA ARG A 19 4.28 -3.91 14.92
C ARG A 19 5.63 -3.45 14.34
N ARG A 20 6.69 -3.68 15.12
CA ARG A 20 8.10 -3.33 14.89
C ARG A 20 8.89 -4.55 14.45
N GLY A 21 10.01 -4.32 13.79
CA GLY A 21 10.88 -5.39 13.34
C GLY A 21 10.29 -6.14 12.14
N PHE A 22 10.61 -7.42 12.04
CA PHE A 22 10.24 -8.25 10.90
C PHE A 22 8.78 -8.70 10.97
N MET A 23 8.09 -8.58 9.85
CA MET A 23 6.76 -9.11 9.63
C MET A 23 6.72 -9.82 8.29
N LEU A 24 5.97 -10.92 8.22
CA LEU A 24 5.68 -11.60 6.97
C LEU A 24 4.17 -11.69 6.80
N GLU A 25 3.67 -11.10 5.72
CA GLU A 25 2.27 -11.23 5.31
C GLU A 25 2.16 -12.13 4.10
N ALA A 26 1.19 -13.04 4.09
CA ALA A 26 0.81 -13.84 2.94
C ALA A 26 -0.69 -13.67 2.70
N ALA A 27 -1.09 -13.54 1.44
CA ALA A 27 -2.50 -13.47 1.07
C ALA A 27 -2.72 -14.02 -0.34
N ALA A 28 -3.98 -14.35 -0.63
CA ALA A 28 -4.42 -14.87 -1.92
C ALA A 28 -5.82 -14.35 -2.25
N GLY A 29 -6.18 -14.39 -3.52
CA GLY A 29 -7.48 -13.94 -3.99
C GLY A 29 -7.85 -14.50 -5.36
N ALA A 30 -9.14 -14.43 -5.67
CA ALA A 30 -9.71 -14.84 -6.95
C ALA A 30 -10.74 -13.82 -7.43
N VAL A 31 -10.90 -13.71 -8.74
CA VAL A 31 -11.89 -12.87 -9.41
C VAL A 31 -12.78 -13.78 -10.24
N ALA A 32 -14.09 -13.69 -10.00
CA ALA A 32 -15.11 -14.33 -10.82
C ALA A 32 -15.87 -13.29 -11.62
N VAL A 33 -16.24 -13.62 -12.85
CA VAL A 33 -17.02 -12.79 -13.76
C VAL A 33 -18.30 -13.53 -14.09
N TYR A 34 -19.43 -12.86 -13.90
CA TYR A 34 -20.77 -13.33 -14.24
C TYR A 34 -21.26 -12.46 -15.41
N ARG A 35 -21.66 -13.10 -16.51
CA ARG A 35 -22.15 -12.38 -17.69
C ARG A 35 -23.68 -12.46 -17.73
N GLN A 36 -24.34 -11.41 -18.23
CA GLN A 36 -25.78 -11.38 -18.47
C GLN A 36 -26.64 -11.57 -17.20
N ASP A 37 -26.20 -11.05 -16.05
CA ASP A 37 -26.93 -11.08 -14.77
C ASP A 37 -27.35 -12.47 -14.27
N ALA A 38 -26.76 -13.52 -14.84
CA ALA A 38 -27.06 -14.91 -14.50
C ALA A 38 -25.96 -15.49 -13.61
N PHE A 39 -26.30 -15.84 -12.36
CA PHE A 39 -25.40 -16.51 -11.42
C PHE A 39 -24.84 -17.84 -11.95
N ALA A 40 -25.58 -18.53 -12.83
CA ALA A 40 -25.14 -19.78 -13.46
C ALA A 40 -23.98 -19.60 -14.47
N SER A 41 -23.66 -18.38 -14.90
CA SER A 41 -22.60 -18.08 -15.87
C SER A 41 -21.23 -17.76 -15.25
N GLY A 42 -21.08 -17.97 -13.94
CA GLY A 42 -19.88 -17.60 -13.19
C GLY A 42 -18.63 -18.31 -13.71
N THR A 43 -17.63 -17.53 -14.12
CA THR A 43 -16.32 -18.04 -14.52
C THR A 43 -15.22 -17.36 -13.70
N VAL A 44 -14.30 -18.15 -13.14
CA VAL A 44 -13.10 -17.59 -12.50
C VAL A 44 -12.21 -17.04 -13.60
N SER A 45 -12.03 -15.73 -13.63
CA SER A 45 -11.20 -15.06 -14.64
C SER A 45 -9.75 -14.95 -14.21
N ARG A 46 -9.49 -14.82 -12.90
CA ARG A 46 -8.15 -14.58 -12.37
C ARG A 46 -8.00 -15.12 -10.96
N ILE A 47 -6.83 -15.63 -10.65
CA ILE A 47 -6.39 -15.95 -9.29
C ILE A 47 -5.02 -15.34 -9.02
N GLY A 48 -4.69 -15.13 -7.76
CA GLY A 48 -3.37 -14.67 -7.40
C GLY A 48 -3.04 -14.91 -5.93
N ALA A 49 -1.75 -14.90 -5.63
CA ALA A 49 -1.21 -14.97 -4.29
C ALA A 49 -0.03 -14.02 -4.18
N TRP A 50 0.19 -13.47 -3.00
CA TRP A 50 1.31 -12.58 -2.73
C TRP A 50 1.87 -12.79 -1.34
N LEU A 51 3.16 -12.47 -1.24
CA LEU A 51 3.96 -12.51 -0.02
C LEU A 51 4.61 -11.14 0.16
N THR A 52 4.58 -10.61 1.38
CA THR A 52 5.04 -9.27 1.69
C THR A 52 5.85 -9.27 2.99
N PRO A 53 7.16 -9.57 2.93
CA PRO A 53 8.05 -9.34 4.06
C PRO A 53 8.22 -7.83 4.27
N THR A 54 8.15 -7.41 5.52
CA THR A 54 8.27 -6.02 5.95
C THR A 54 9.23 -5.93 7.12
N TYR A 55 10.02 -4.87 7.17
CA TYR A 55 10.87 -4.55 8.31
C TYR A 55 10.67 -3.08 8.70
N ARG A 56 10.35 -2.82 9.97
CA ARG A 56 10.09 -1.47 10.49
C ARG A 56 11.04 -1.09 11.62
N LEU A 57 11.73 0.04 11.43
CA LEU A 57 12.66 0.65 12.37
C LEU A 57 12.06 1.92 12.97
N ARG A 58 12.32 2.16 14.26
CA ARG A 58 11.86 3.37 14.96
C ARG A 58 12.85 4.54 14.86
N GLN A 59 14.13 4.23 14.95
CA GLN A 59 15.21 5.21 14.93
C GLN A 59 16.38 4.65 14.07
N PRO A 60 16.56 5.14 12.84
CA PRO A 60 15.69 6.08 12.12
C PRO A 60 14.29 5.49 11.89
N GLN A 61 13.27 6.35 11.72
CA GLN A 61 11.92 5.89 11.35
C GLN A 61 11.94 5.51 9.86
N LEU A 62 12.13 4.21 9.63
CA LEU A 62 12.34 3.63 8.31
C LEU A 62 11.54 2.33 8.20
N ASP A 63 10.68 2.26 7.19
CA ASP A 63 9.93 1.06 6.83
C ASP A 63 10.41 0.56 5.47
N VAL A 64 10.70 -0.74 5.38
CA VAL A 64 11.05 -1.42 4.14
C VAL A 64 10.07 -2.56 3.92
N LEU A 65 9.44 -2.60 2.74
CA LEU A 65 8.53 -3.64 2.31
C LEU A 65 9.06 -4.23 1.02
N LEU A 66 9.03 -5.55 0.89
CA LEU A 66 9.21 -6.22 -0.39
C LEU A 66 7.90 -6.93 -0.74
N VAL A 67 7.68 -7.19 -2.02
CA VAL A 67 6.52 -7.95 -2.50
C VAL A 67 6.95 -8.93 -3.56
N GLY A 68 6.49 -10.17 -3.42
CA GLY A 68 6.45 -11.16 -4.49
C GLY A 68 5.00 -11.53 -4.73
N ARG A 69 4.51 -11.37 -5.96
CA ARG A 69 3.12 -11.66 -6.31
C ARG A 69 3.04 -12.51 -7.58
N PHE A 70 2.24 -13.56 -7.52
CA PHE A 70 1.86 -14.39 -8.66
C PHE A 70 0.41 -14.12 -9.02
N ILE A 71 0.13 -13.97 -10.31
CA ILE A 71 -1.23 -13.82 -10.84
C ILE A 71 -1.38 -14.77 -12.03
N ARG A 72 -2.44 -15.57 -12.04
CA ARG A 72 -2.86 -16.38 -13.17
C ARG A 72 -4.15 -15.81 -13.73
N ASP A 73 -4.10 -15.35 -14.96
CA ASP A 73 -5.28 -15.03 -15.76
C ASP A 73 -5.76 -16.32 -16.42
N VAL A 74 -6.88 -16.85 -15.94
CA VAL A 74 -7.44 -18.14 -16.36
C VAL A 74 -8.04 -18.00 -17.76
N ALA A 75 -8.75 -16.91 -18.01
CA ALA A 75 -9.39 -16.64 -19.30
C ALA A 75 -8.37 -16.45 -20.43
N ALA A 76 -7.25 -15.77 -20.15
CA ALA A 76 -6.18 -15.55 -21.12
C ALA A 76 -5.06 -16.62 -21.08
N ALA A 77 -5.19 -17.65 -20.25
CA ALA A 77 -4.16 -18.67 -19.99
C ALA A 77 -2.75 -18.10 -19.71
N ARG A 78 -2.67 -16.91 -19.09
CA ARG A 78 -1.46 -16.11 -18.93
C ARG A 78 -1.04 -16.05 -17.47
N SER A 79 0.25 -16.22 -17.21
CA SER A 79 0.83 -16.08 -15.87
C SER A 79 1.65 -14.81 -15.77
N LEU A 80 1.52 -14.09 -14.66
CA LEU A 80 2.27 -12.89 -14.33
C LEU A 80 2.98 -13.07 -12.98
N TYR A 81 4.17 -12.52 -12.89
CA TYR A 81 5.00 -12.47 -11.69
C TYR A 81 5.43 -11.04 -11.46
N ASP A 82 5.15 -10.54 -10.26
CA ASP A 82 5.59 -9.23 -9.82
C ASP A 82 6.59 -9.38 -8.69
N VAL A 83 7.70 -8.65 -8.78
CA VAL A 83 8.69 -8.52 -7.72
C VAL A 83 8.98 -7.05 -7.52
N GLY A 84 8.95 -6.59 -6.28
CA GLY A 84 9.17 -5.19 -6.00
C GLY A 84 9.33 -4.90 -4.52
N GLY A 85 9.31 -3.62 -4.20
CA GLY A 85 9.37 -3.16 -2.83
C GLY A 85 9.10 -1.67 -2.71
N ARG A 86 8.96 -1.25 -1.46
CA ARG A 86 8.75 0.11 -1.03
C ARG A 86 9.66 0.41 0.14
N PHE A 87 10.24 1.59 0.16
CA PHE A 87 10.85 2.14 1.37
C PHE A 87 10.11 3.43 1.76
N VAL A 88 10.02 3.68 3.06
CA VAL A 88 9.43 4.90 3.63
C VAL A 88 10.35 5.37 4.74
N TYR A 89 10.90 6.56 4.58
CA TYR A 89 11.67 7.25 5.60
C TYR A 89 10.86 8.44 6.11
N SER A 90 10.79 8.61 7.42
CA SER A 90 10.11 9.76 8.02
C SER A 90 10.99 10.41 9.10
N ASN A 91 11.01 11.74 9.12
CA ASN A 91 11.76 12.50 10.11
C ASN A 91 11.15 13.89 10.30
N ARG A 92 10.74 14.22 11.54
CA ARG A 92 10.34 15.57 11.99
C ARG A 92 9.39 16.31 11.01
N GLY A 93 8.40 15.60 10.46
CA GLY A 93 7.39 16.18 9.55
C GLY A 93 7.73 16.08 8.07
N LEU A 94 8.92 15.60 7.71
CA LEU A 94 9.25 15.18 6.37
C LEU A 94 9.04 13.66 6.24
N SER A 95 8.39 13.21 5.16
CA SER A 95 8.29 11.82 4.79
C SER A 95 8.68 11.66 3.32
N ILE A 96 9.56 10.70 3.05
CA ILE A 96 10.03 10.36 1.71
C ILE A 96 9.78 8.88 1.52
N SER A 97 9.16 8.52 0.40
CA SER A 97 8.98 7.12 0.03
C SER A 97 9.28 6.88 -1.43
N GLY A 98 9.77 5.68 -1.70
CA GLY A 98 9.99 5.20 -3.05
C GLY A 98 9.45 3.80 -3.19
N GLU A 99 8.87 3.50 -4.34
CA GLU A 99 8.35 2.18 -4.67
C GLU A 99 8.79 1.79 -6.07
N TYR A 100 9.17 0.53 -6.23
CA TYR A 100 9.48 -0.08 -7.52
C TYR A 100 8.87 -1.47 -7.60
N VAL A 101 8.18 -1.78 -8.68
CA VAL A 101 7.67 -3.13 -8.96
C VAL A 101 7.95 -3.48 -10.41
N ARG A 102 8.63 -4.59 -10.63
CA ARG A 102 8.85 -5.19 -11.94
C ARG A 102 7.84 -6.31 -12.15
N ARG A 103 7.23 -6.32 -13.33
CA ARG A 103 6.35 -7.38 -13.82
C ARG A 103 7.04 -8.17 -14.91
N SER A 104 6.85 -9.47 -14.89
CA SER A 104 7.17 -10.40 -15.97
C SER A 104 6.02 -11.38 -16.16
N GLY A 105 6.04 -12.11 -17.27
CA GLY A 105 5.01 -13.09 -17.59
C GLY A 105 5.40 -13.91 -18.81
N SER A 106 4.42 -14.61 -19.37
CA SER A 106 4.60 -15.56 -20.46
C SER A 106 5.02 -14.93 -21.81
N SER A 107 4.82 -13.62 -22.00
CA SER A 107 5.17 -12.89 -23.23
C SER A 107 6.19 -11.76 -22.97
N ALA A 108 6.91 -11.34 -24.01
CA ALA A 108 7.75 -10.14 -23.95
C ALA A 108 6.95 -8.87 -23.60
N ALA A 109 5.67 -8.81 -24.01
CA ALA A 109 4.76 -7.72 -23.67
C ALA A 109 4.40 -7.67 -22.18
N ASP A 110 4.68 -8.73 -21.41
CA ASP A 110 4.51 -8.74 -19.95
C ASP A 110 5.64 -8.04 -19.20
N LYS A 111 6.80 -7.85 -19.85
CA LYS A 111 7.98 -7.30 -19.20
C LYS A 111 7.81 -5.80 -19.09
N THR A 112 7.45 -5.34 -17.90
CA THR A 112 7.27 -3.92 -17.62
C THR A 112 7.58 -3.61 -16.16
N HIS A 113 7.58 -2.34 -15.78
CA HIS A 113 7.82 -1.92 -14.41
C HIS A 113 7.06 -0.64 -14.08
N ARG A 114 6.71 -0.48 -12.81
CA ARG A 114 6.27 0.77 -12.22
C ARG A 114 7.30 1.26 -11.22
N ALA A 115 7.42 2.57 -11.12
CA ALA A 115 8.25 3.22 -10.12
C ALA A 115 7.56 4.50 -9.66
N SER A 116 7.57 4.79 -8.37
CA SER A 116 7.05 6.05 -7.85
C SER A 116 7.89 6.55 -6.68
N ALA A 117 8.00 7.85 -6.57
CA ALA A 117 8.58 8.56 -5.45
C ALA A 117 7.51 9.52 -4.90
N ASN A 118 7.41 9.60 -3.59
CA ASN A 118 6.49 10.48 -2.90
C ASN A 118 7.22 11.23 -1.79
N LEU A 119 6.95 12.52 -1.73
CA LEU A 119 7.45 13.47 -0.75
C LEU A 119 6.24 14.07 -0.04
N GLU A 120 6.26 14.07 1.28
CA GLU A 120 5.30 14.77 2.11
C GLU A 120 6.07 15.64 3.10
N TYR A 121 5.70 16.92 3.19
CA TYR A 121 6.31 17.86 4.11
C TYR A 121 5.24 18.62 4.89
N ARG A 122 5.26 18.45 6.21
CA ARG A 122 4.41 19.18 7.15
C ARG A 122 5.10 20.46 7.59
N TRP A 123 4.71 21.60 7.01
CA TRP A 123 5.28 22.89 7.36
C TRP A 123 4.65 23.52 8.61
N ALA A 124 3.42 23.14 8.97
CA ALA A 124 2.74 23.56 10.18
C ALA A 124 1.77 22.47 10.65
N GLU A 125 1.26 22.59 11.88
CA GLU A 125 0.30 21.63 12.41
C GLU A 125 -0.99 21.62 11.57
N GLY A 126 -1.29 20.48 10.95
CA GLY A 126 -2.44 20.32 10.06
C GLY A 126 -2.23 20.86 8.64
N LYS A 127 -1.02 21.26 8.26
CA LYS A 127 -0.73 21.77 6.90
C LYS A 127 0.39 20.97 6.23
N TYR A 128 0.11 20.47 5.03
CA TYR A 128 0.98 19.52 4.33
C TYR A 128 1.16 19.90 2.88
N LEU A 129 2.39 19.76 2.39
CA LEU A 129 2.73 19.72 0.97
C LEU A 129 2.97 18.27 0.58
N THR A 130 2.36 17.80 -0.51
CA THR A 130 2.66 16.49 -1.08
C THR A 130 3.10 16.62 -2.52
N ALA A 131 4.06 15.81 -2.91
CA ALA A 131 4.51 15.68 -4.29
C ALA A 131 4.75 14.21 -4.62
N THR A 132 4.20 13.74 -5.73
CA THR A 132 4.36 12.36 -6.21
C THR A 132 4.81 12.38 -7.66
N PHE A 133 5.86 11.64 -7.96
CA PHE A 133 6.38 11.48 -9.32
C PHE A 133 6.63 10.01 -9.60
N GLY A 134 6.46 9.59 -10.85
CA GLY A 134 6.72 8.22 -11.20
C GLY A 134 6.23 7.82 -12.57
N ARG A 135 6.17 6.52 -12.77
CA ARG A 135 5.61 5.89 -13.95
C ARG A 135 4.81 4.67 -13.55
N ASN A 136 3.76 4.41 -14.32
CA ASN A 136 3.04 3.15 -14.19
C ASN A 136 3.65 2.09 -15.13
N PHE A 137 3.14 0.86 -15.01
CA PHE A 137 3.39 -0.18 -15.99
C PHE A 137 3.05 0.33 -17.40
N ASP A 138 3.87 -0.05 -18.35
CA ASP A 138 3.65 0.23 -19.76
C ASP A 138 2.43 -0.55 -20.23
N ASN A 139 1.53 0.15 -20.92
CA ASN A 139 0.39 -0.44 -21.60
C ASN A 139 0.58 -0.31 -23.11
N ALA A 140 -0.23 -1.02 -23.89
CA ALA A 140 -0.19 -0.96 -25.35
C ALA A 140 -0.33 0.48 -25.93
N GLY A 141 -0.83 1.43 -25.13
CA GLY A 141 -0.96 2.85 -25.48
C GLY A 141 0.21 3.77 -25.15
N GLY A 142 1.35 3.26 -24.66
CA GLY A 142 2.58 4.05 -24.44
C GLY A 142 3.00 4.24 -22.97
N ARG A 143 3.98 5.14 -22.77
CA ARG A 143 4.61 5.41 -21.46
C ARG A 143 3.66 6.21 -20.57
N THR A 144 3.38 5.70 -19.36
CA THR A 144 2.49 6.37 -18.40
C THR A 144 3.31 7.10 -17.34
N LEU A 145 3.21 8.45 -17.32
CA LEU A 145 3.83 9.31 -16.29
C LEU A 145 2.83 9.59 -15.15
N ILE A 146 3.34 9.61 -13.92
CA ILE A 146 2.63 10.03 -12.72
C ILE A 146 3.29 11.33 -12.24
N ALA A 147 2.51 12.40 -12.11
CA ALA A 147 2.96 13.66 -11.51
C ALA A 147 1.77 14.31 -10.78
N LEU A 148 1.89 14.50 -9.46
CA LEU A 148 0.87 15.11 -8.63
C LEU A 148 1.54 16.02 -7.59
N VAL A 149 1.01 17.23 -7.42
CA VAL A 149 1.37 18.13 -6.33
C VAL A 149 0.08 18.51 -5.61
N GLY A 150 0.08 18.40 -4.28
CA GLY A 150 -1.09 18.65 -3.44
C GLY A 150 -0.74 19.50 -2.23
N VAL A 151 -1.72 20.29 -1.79
CA VAL A 151 -1.64 21.10 -0.57
C VAL A 151 -2.85 20.78 0.30
N ASP A 152 -2.59 20.46 1.56
CA ASP A 152 -3.61 20.33 2.61
C ASP A 152 -3.44 21.47 3.62
N LEU A 153 -4.54 22.15 3.96
CA LEU A 153 -4.57 23.30 4.87
C LEU A 153 -5.26 23.00 6.22
N GLY A 154 -5.89 21.83 6.39
CA GLY A 154 -6.38 21.36 7.68
C GLY A 154 -7.54 22.12 8.31
N PHE A 155 -8.48 22.66 7.51
CA PHE A 155 -9.68 23.30 8.06
C PHE A 155 -10.58 22.27 8.78
N GLY A 156 -11.09 22.60 9.97
CA GLY A 156 -12.13 21.81 10.64
C GLY A 156 -11.68 20.91 11.81
N LYS A 157 -10.62 21.27 12.57
CA LYS A 157 -10.37 20.62 13.86
C LYS A 157 -11.58 20.83 14.77
N VAL A 158 -12.41 19.80 14.94
CA VAL A 158 -13.49 19.82 15.93
C VAL A 158 -12.83 19.91 17.31
N PRO A 159 -13.08 20.96 18.11
CA PRO A 159 -12.54 21.03 19.45
C PRO A 159 -13.09 19.86 20.25
N VAL A 160 -12.21 18.93 20.63
CA VAL A 160 -12.56 17.92 21.62
C VAL A 160 -12.67 18.66 22.93
N LEU A 161 -13.90 19.02 23.31
CA LEU A 161 -14.19 19.57 24.63
C LEU A 161 -13.79 18.51 25.66
N SER A 162 -12.60 18.69 26.25
CA SER A 162 -12.23 17.99 27.47
C SER A 162 -13.18 18.48 28.56
N LEU A 163 -14.19 17.69 28.89
CA LEU A 163 -14.95 17.88 30.13
C LEU A 163 -13.98 17.67 31.29
N ALA A 164 -13.48 18.77 31.85
CA ALA A 164 -12.78 18.76 33.13
C ALA A 164 -13.74 18.20 34.19
N ARG A 165 -13.23 17.24 34.97
CA ARG A 165 -13.92 16.70 36.16
C ARG A 165 -13.94 17.72 37.28
#